data_AF-A0A918L7T8-F1
#
_entry.id   AF-A0A918L7T8-F1
#
_cell.length_a   1.000
_cell.length_b   1.000
_cell.length_c   1.000
_cell.angle_alpha   90.00
_cell.angle_beta   90.00
_cell.angle_gamma   90.00
#
_symmetry.space_group_name_H-M   'P 1'
#
loop_
_entity.id
_entity.type
_entity.pdbx_description
1 polymer ?
#
loop_
_entity_poly.entity_id
_entity_poly.type
_entity_poly.pdbx_seq_one_letter_code
_entity_poly.pdbx_strand_id
1 'polypeptide(L)'
;MLVQSPAMYASPKPAGPTTASREKNAAGRTIRITGESGPTPSGGADLVRQRLEQAVSSGRSTDLPTTLVDLLARMNRVAPLTQDTSRRVLDVVMEPALRISESSAGPTGKTAQNELATDFGCFVTAVTRLALHSLPAAEVAASVRRVISGWDPRQIGNRVERDMVTLFIAVLHHHPEFADWLVTDLWPAAGPGTKRAIGEAFAVHERRSPGNRALTLAQSPDCSPDLAHRIRTWLRR
;
A
#
# COMPACT_ATOMS: atom_id res chain seq x y z
N MET A 1 35.11 49.23 36.43
CA MET A 1 34.27 50.41 36.11
C MET A 1 32.95 49.85 35.57
N LEU A 2 31.86 49.65 36.35
CA LEU A 2 30.95 50.65 36.95
C LEU A 2 30.62 51.73 35.91
N VAL A 3 29.41 51.82 35.33
CA VAL A 3 28.13 52.41 35.86
C VAL A 3 26.95 51.83 35.02
N GLN A 4 25.93 51.14 35.54
CA GLN A 4 24.66 51.54 36.21
C GLN A 4 23.63 52.39 35.39
N SER A 5 22.53 51.72 34.93
CA SER A 5 21.06 52.01 35.01
C SER A 5 20.44 53.42 34.72
N PRO A 6 19.09 53.65 34.61
CA PRO A 6 17.90 52.75 34.60
C PRO A 6 16.72 53.10 33.61
N ALA A 7 15.75 52.16 33.56
CA ALA A 7 14.26 52.30 33.51
C ALA A 7 13.50 52.98 32.34
N MET A 8 12.54 52.24 31.75
CA MET A 8 11.12 52.61 31.87
C MET A 8 10.16 51.42 31.64
N TYR A 9 9.18 51.33 32.54
CA TYR A 9 8.04 50.41 32.60
C TYR A 9 7.03 50.67 31.47
N ALA A 10 6.38 49.62 30.94
CA ALA A 10 4.95 49.61 30.66
C ALA A 10 4.44 48.18 30.34
N SER A 11 3.75 47.57 31.31
CA SER A 11 2.89 46.41 31.11
C SER A 11 1.51 46.84 30.61
N PRO A 12 0.90 46.17 29.61
CA PRO A 12 -0.53 46.25 29.39
C PRO A 12 -1.27 45.15 30.16
N LYS A 13 -2.33 45.59 30.84
CA LYS A 13 -3.29 44.89 31.68
C LYS A 13 -4.14 43.87 30.88
N PRO A 14 -4.60 42.76 31.48
CA PRO A 14 -5.39 41.74 30.80
C PRO A 14 -6.81 42.23 30.48
N ALA A 15 -7.25 42.04 29.23
CA ALA A 15 -8.64 42.16 28.84
C ALA A 15 -9.42 40.93 29.34
N GLY A 16 -10.54 41.21 29.99
CA GLY A 16 -11.38 40.26 30.72
C GLY A 16 -12.18 39.27 29.84
N PRO A 17 -13.10 38.54 30.47
CA PRO A 17 -13.63 37.27 29.97
C PRO A 17 -14.62 37.45 28.83
N THR A 18 -14.46 36.62 27.79
CA THR A 18 -15.41 36.46 26.69
C THR A 18 -16.75 35.98 27.24
N THR A 19 -17.78 36.77 26.99
CA THR A 19 -19.18 36.55 27.32
C THR A 19 -19.71 35.23 26.73
N ALA A 20 -20.07 34.29 27.60
CA ALA A 20 -20.87 33.12 27.25
C ALA A 20 -22.32 33.58 27.01
N SER A 21 -22.78 33.53 25.75
CA SER A 21 -24.20 33.68 25.43
C SER A 21 -24.97 32.47 25.97
N ARG A 22 -25.94 32.75 26.85
CA ARG A 22 -26.74 31.76 27.56
C ARG A 22 -28.15 31.77 26.98
N GLU A 23 -28.39 30.95 25.97
CA GLU A 23 -29.74 30.74 25.43
C GLU A 23 -30.42 29.61 26.21
N LYS A 24 -31.50 29.94 26.94
CA LYS A 24 -32.31 28.98 27.69
C LYS A 24 -33.38 28.41 26.76
N ASN A 25 -33.30 27.13 26.41
CA ASN A 25 -34.47 26.40 25.90
C ASN A 25 -35.37 25.95 27.06
N ALA A 26 -36.68 25.89 26.78
CA ALA A 26 -37.80 25.71 27.72
C ALA A 26 -37.85 24.37 28.50
N ALA A 27 -36.76 23.61 28.56
CA ALA A 27 -36.67 22.33 29.26
C ALA A 27 -35.51 22.22 30.27
N GLY A 28 -34.88 23.33 30.67
CA GLY A 28 -33.98 23.37 31.84
C GLY A 28 -32.70 22.54 31.74
N ARG A 29 -32.33 22.03 30.56
CA ARG A 29 -31.12 21.21 30.37
C ARG A 29 -30.00 22.06 29.76
N THR A 30 -28.98 22.35 30.56
CA THR A 30 -27.78 23.06 30.10
C THR A 30 -26.92 22.09 29.32
N ILE A 31 -26.99 22.14 27.99
CA ILE A 31 -26.02 21.45 27.13
C ILE A 31 -24.79 22.37 27.06
N ARG A 32 -23.74 22.03 27.81
CA ARG A 32 -22.41 22.57 27.51
C ARG A 32 -21.97 21.93 26.21
N ILE A 33 -22.00 22.71 25.12
CA ILE A 33 -21.20 22.40 23.94
C ILE A 33 -19.76 22.72 24.35
N THR A 34 -19.11 21.77 25.02
CA THR A 34 -17.66 21.68 24.95
C THR A 34 -17.33 21.55 23.47
N GLY A 35 -16.54 22.49 22.95
CA GLY A 35 -15.88 22.31 21.67
C GLY A 35 -14.95 21.12 21.81
N GLU A 36 -15.51 19.92 21.63
CA GLU A 36 -14.75 18.71 21.46
C GLU A 36 -13.95 18.90 20.18
N SER A 37 -12.64 18.89 20.38
CA SER A 37 -11.64 18.74 19.35
C SER A 37 -12.18 17.81 18.27
N GLY A 38 -12.24 18.30 17.03
CA GLY A 38 -12.55 17.46 15.88
C GLY A 38 -11.68 16.19 15.92
N PRO A 39 -12.17 15.06 15.40
CA PRO A 39 -11.45 13.79 15.47
C PRO A 39 -10.02 14.03 14.99
N THR A 40 -9.05 13.75 15.84
CA THR A 40 -7.66 13.72 15.42
C THR A 40 -7.58 12.83 14.19
N PRO A 41 -6.81 13.21 13.14
CA PRO A 41 -6.75 12.46 11.89
C PRO A 41 -6.38 10.98 12.08
N SER A 42 -5.78 10.61 13.23
CA SER A 42 -5.52 9.23 13.64
C SER A 42 -6.79 8.41 13.92
N GLY A 43 -7.82 8.98 14.55
CA GLY A 43 -8.99 8.23 15.02
C GLY A 43 -9.85 7.67 13.87
N GLY A 44 -9.89 8.38 12.75
CA GLY A 44 -10.59 7.91 11.54
C GLY A 44 -9.90 6.71 10.90
N ALA A 45 -8.56 6.75 10.78
CA ALA A 45 -7.80 5.67 10.14
C ALA A 45 -7.88 4.38 10.98
N ASP A 46 -7.82 4.50 12.31
CA ASP A 46 -7.95 3.36 13.21
C ASP A 46 -9.33 2.71 13.13
N LEU A 47 -10.40 3.50 13.01
CA LEU A 47 -11.75 2.96 12.81
C LEU A 47 -11.86 2.20 11.47
N VAL A 48 -11.33 2.76 10.38
CA VAL A 48 -11.35 2.13 9.06
C VAL A 48 -10.52 0.84 9.07
N ARG A 49 -9.35 0.82 9.74
CA ARG A 49 -8.53 -0.39 9.95
C ARG A 49 -9.31 -1.46 10.73
N GLN A 50 -9.96 -1.11 11.84
CA GLN A 50 -10.77 -2.07 12.61
C GLN A 50 -11.91 -2.66 11.78
N ARG A 51 -12.53 -1.84 10.92
CA ARG A 51 -13.56 -2.33 9.98
C ARG A 51 -12.98 -3.25 8.93
N LEU A 52 -11.75 -3.00 8.46
CA LEU A 52 -11.04 -3.88 7.53
C LEU A 52 -10.77 -5.24 8.16
N GLU A 53 -10.23 -5.24 9.39
CA GLU A 53 -10.01 -6.46 10.19
C GLU A 53 -11.30 -7.28 10.33
N GLN A 54 -12.39 -6.63 10.71
CA GLN A 54 -13.69 -7.27 10.85
C GLN A 54 -14.24 -7.80 9.50
N ALA A 55 -14.05 -7.05 8.41
CA ALA A 55 -14.51 -7.44 7.09
C ALA A 55 -13.81 -8.71 6.63
N VAL A 56 -12.46 -8.73 6.69
CA VAL A 56 -11.64 -9.89 6.32
C VAL A 56 -11.94 -11.09 7.20
N SER A 57 -12.00 -10.91 8.54
CA SER A 57 -12.26 -12.02 9.46
C SER A 57 -13.66 -12.62 9.30
N SER A 58 -14.63 -11.83 8.83
CA SER A 58 -16.00 -12.30 8.65
C SER A 58 -16.24 -13.04 7.33
N GLY A 59 -15.25 -13.09 6.43
CA GLY A 59 -15.38 -13.69 5.10
C GLY A 59 -16.51 -13.08 4.25
N ARG A 60 -17.00 -11.89 4.62
CA ARG A 60 -18.02 -11.16 3.87
C ARG A 60 -17.40 -10.54 2.62
N SER A 61 -18.24 -10.30 1.61
CA SER A 61 -17.96 -9.68 0.30
C SER A 61 -16.54 -9.10 0.12
N THR A 62 -15.82 -9.62 -0.88
CA THR A 62 -14.46 -9.21 -1.29
C THR A 62 -14.36 -7.71 -1.67
N ASP A 63 -15.49 -7.05 -1.95
CA ASP A 63 -15.52 -5.62 -2.29
C ASP A 63 -15.29 -4.70 -1.09
N LEU A 64 -15.73 -5.11 0.11
CA LEU A 64 -15.63 -4.27 1.30
C LEU A 64 -14.17 -4.09 1.76
N PRO A 65 -13.34 -5.14 1.90
CA PRO A 65 -11.92 -4.98 2.19
C PRO A 65 -11.21 -4.05 1.19
N THR A 66 -11.47 -4.24 -0.10
CA THR A 66 -10.89 -3.40 -1.17
C THR A 66 -11.26 -1.93 -0.98
N THR A 67 -12.53 -1.64 -0.73
CA THR A 67 -13.02 -0.27 -0.50
C THR A 67 -12.38 0.37 0.73
N LEU A 68 -12.19 -0.39 1.81
CA LEU A 68 -11.58 0.10 3.05
C LEU A 68 -10.08 0.37 2.88
N VAL A 69 -9.37 -0.48 2.14
CA VAL A 69 -7.95 -0.24 1.79
C VAL A 69 -7.81 0.98 0.88
N ASP A 70 -8.68 1.15 -0.10
CA ASP A 70 -8.70 2.35 -0.96
C ASP A 70 -8.96 3.62 -0.15
N LEU A 71 -9.87 3.57 0.84
CA LEU A 71 -10.12 4.67 1.74
C LEU A 71 -8.87 4.99 2.58
N LEU A 72 -8.23 3.98 3.18
CA LEU A 72 -6.97 4.15 3.92
C LEU A 72 -5.87 4.72 3.03
N ALA A 73 -5.77 4.29 1.78
CA ALA A 73 -4.81 4.82 0.80
C ALA A 73 -5.08 6.29 0.48
N ARG A 74 -6.34 6.70 0.37
CA ARG A 74 -6.72 8.11 0.22
C ARG A 74 -6.38 8.92 1.47
N MET A 75 -6.65 8.38 2.66
CA MET A 75 -6.30 9.03 3.93
C MET A 75 -4.78 9.20 4.06
N ASN A 76 -3.99 8.18 3.75
CA ASN A 76 -2.52 8.21 3.78
C ASN A 76 -1.91 9.31 2.90
N ARG A 77 -2.56 9.62 1.75
CA ARG A 77 -2.13 10.71 0.87
C ARG A 77 -2.36 12.09 1.47
N VAL A 78 -3.39 12.24 2.31
CA VAL A 78 -3.74 13.52 2.95
C VAL A 78 -2.95 13.69 4.24
N ALA A 79 -2.89 12.63 5.05
CA ALA A 79 -2.15 12.58 6.31
C ALA A 79 -1.47 11.20 6.40
N PRO A 80 -0.12 11.14 6.43
CA PRO A 80 0.60 9.87 6.50
C PRO A 80 0.12 9.02 7.68
N LEU A 81 -0.21 7.76 7.38
CA LEU A 81 -0.55 6.79 8.41
C LEU A 81 0.67 6.44 9.24
N THR A 82 0.43 6.06 10.49
CA THR A 82 1.51 5.53 11.33
C THR A 82 2.06 4.22 10.74
N GLN A 83 3.31 3.90 11.07
CA GLN A 83 3.90 2.62 10.68
C GLN A 83 3.11 1.43 11.23
N ASP A 84 2.64 1.52 12.48
CA ASP A 84 1.83 0.47 13.11
C ASP A 84 0.52 0.24 12.34
N THR A 85 -0.20 1.31 12.00
CA THR A 85 -1.43 1.22 11.20
C THR A 85 -1.16 0.57 9.85
N SER A 86 -0.09 0.99 9.16
CA SER A 86 0.28 0.45 7.85
C SER A 86 0.68 -1.02 7.91
N ARG A 87 1.44 -1.42 8.94
CA ARG A 87 1.83 -2.82 9.18
C ARG A 87 0.61 -3.70 9.40
N ARG A 88 -0.29 -3.30 10.30
CA ARG A 88 -1.53 -4.05 10.57
C ARG A 88 -2.40 -4.22 9.33
N VAL A 89 -2.54 -3.16 8.52
CA VAL A 89 -3.30 -3.25 7.26
C VAL A 89 -2.66 -4.26 6.31
N LEU A 90 -1.33 -4.23 6.18
CA LEU A 90 -0.59 -5.18 5.34
C LEU A 90 -0.78 -6.62 5.84
N ASP A 91 -0.64 -6.87 7.14
CA ASP A 91 -0.83 -8.21 7.72
C ASP A 91 -2.23 -8.76 7.45
N VAL A 92 -3.26 -7.92 7.58
CA VAL A 92 -4.67 -8.30 7.38
C VAL A 92 -4.95 -8.69 5.93
N VAL A 93 -4.42 -7.94 4.95
CA VAL A 93 -4.67 -8.25 3.53
C VAL A 93 -3.72 -9.30 2.96
N MET A 94 -2.60 -9.55 3.63
CA MET A 94 -1.66 -10.59 3.25
C MET A 94 -2.26 -11.99 3.43
N GLU A 95 -3.03 -12.23 4.50
CA GLU A 95 -3.59 -13.55 4.81
C GLU A 95 -4.50 -14.09 3.68
N PRO A 96 -5.48 -13.34 3.15
CA PRO A 96 -6.24 -13.76 1.96
C PRO A 96 -5.36 -13.98 0.72
N ALA A 97 -4.36 -13.12 0.49
CA ALA A 97 -3.49 -13.24 -0.68
C ALA A 97 -2.58 -14.49 -0.62
N LEU A 98 -2.20 -14.95 0.58
CA LEU A 98 -1.40 -16.18 0.74
C LEU A 98 -2.15 -17.43 0.30
N ARG A 99 -3.49 -17.44 0.38
CA ARG A 99 -4.34 -18.55 -0.08
C ARG A 99 -4.16 -18.85 -1.56
N ILE A 100 -3.69 -17.88 -2.35
CA ILE A 100 -3.35 -18.07 -3.76
C ILE A 100 -2.24 -19.12 -3.91
N SER A 101 -1.18 -19.00 -3.10
CA SER A 101 -0.06 -19.94 -3.13
C SER A 101 -0.41 -21.32 -2.59
N GLU A 102 -1.39 -21.39 -1.68
CA GLU A 102 -1.87 -22.63 -1.07
C GLU A 102 -2.84 -23.40 -1.99
N SER A 103 -3.47 -22.71 -2.95
CA SER A 103 -4.40 -23.30 -3.91
C SER A 103 -3.65 -24.11 -4.97
N SER A 104 -3.33 -25.38 -4.65
CA SER A 104 -2.50 -26.27 -5.47
C SER A 104 -3.18 -26.72 -6.78
N ALA A 105 -4.51 -26.73 -6.80
CA ALA A 105 -5.32 -26.94 -7.99
C ALA A 105 -5.98 -25.60 -8.28
N GLY A 106 -5.51 -24.89 -9.31
CA GLY A 106 -5.98 -23.55 -9.64
C GLY A 106 -7.52 -23.43 -9.59
N PRO A 107 -8.03 -22.22 -9.32
CA PRO A 107 -9.43 -22.00 -8.94
C PRO A 107 -10.42 -22.64 -9.93
N THR A 108 -11.23 -23.58 -9.42
CA THR A 108 -12.26 -24.28 -10.20
C THR A 108 -13.52 -23.44 -10.28
N GLY A 109 -13.48 -22.38 -11.08
CA GLY A 109 -14.65 -21.55 -11.38
C GLY A 109 -14.36 -20.05 -11.44
N LYS A 110 -15.19 -19.33 -12.22
CA LYS A 110 -15.04 -17.87 -12.42
C LYS A 110 -15.18 -17.07 -11.12
N THR A 111 -16.06 -17.49 -10.21
CA THR A 111 -16.26 -16.81 -8.92
C THR A 111 -14.99 -16.88 -8.06
N ALA A 112 -14.43 -18.08 -7.89
CA ALA A 112 -13.18 -18.26 -7.14
C ALA A 112 -12.00 -17.51 -7.77
N GLN A 113 -11.89 -17.50 -9.10
CA GLN A 113 -10.89 -16.68 -9.81
C GLN A 113 -11.05 -15.18 -9.52
N ASN A 114 -12.28 -14.68 -9.53
CA ASN A 114 -12.56 -13.27 -9.26
C ASN A 114 -12.26 -12.90 -7.80
N GLU A 115 -12.57 -13.77 -6.84
CA GLU A 115 -12.25 -13.57 -5.42
C GLU A 115 -10.74 -13.48 -5.21
N LEU A 116 -9.96 -14.46 -5.72
CA LEU A 116 -8.50 -14.43 -5.64
C LEU A 116 -7.90 -13.21 -6.33
N ALA A 117 -8.46 -12.80 -7.48
CA ALA A 117 -8.01 -11.61 -8.18
C ALA A 117 -8.30 -10.32 -7.39
N THR A 118 -9.43 -10.26 -6.68
CA THR A 118 -9.77 -9.12 -5.81
C THR A 118 -8.87 -9.10 -4.57
N ASP A 119 -8.63 -10.24 -3.93
CA ASP A 119 -7.74 -10.34 -2.77
C ASP A 119 -6.31 -9.93 -3.13
N PHE A 120 -5.79 -10.40 -4.28
CA PHE A 120 -4.49 -9.97 -4.77
C PHE A 120 -4.45 -8.47 -5.09
N GLY A 121 -5.47 -7.95 -5.76
CA GLY A 121 -5.57 -6.52 -6.05
C GLY A 121 -5.58 -5.66 -4.78
N CYS A 122 -6.29 -6.11 -3.74
CA CYS A 122 -6.32 -5.47 -2.42
C CYS A 122 -4.93 -5.44 -1.78
N PHE A 123 -4.21 -6.57 -1.80
CA PHE A 123 -2.82 -6.66 -1.36
C PHE A 123 -1.89 -5.71 -2.15
N VAL A 124 -1.99 -5.68 -3.48
CA VAL A 124 -1.19 -4.78 -4.33
C VAL A 124 -1.46 -3.32 -3.98
N THR A 125 -2.72 -2.92 -3.75
CA THR A 125 -3.05 -1.56 -3.31
C THR A 125 -2.43 -1.25 -1.95
N ALA A 126 -2.54 -2.14 -0.98
CA ALA A 126 -1.95 -1.94 0.34
C ALA A 126 -0.43 -1.77 0.27
N VAL A 127 0.27 -2.63 -0.49
CA VAL A 127 1.73 -2.49 -0.67
C VAL A 127 2.07 -1.17 -1.35
N THR A 128 1.47 -0.90 -2.50
CA THR A 128 1.87 0.20 -3.38
C THR A 128 1.43 1.58 -2.90
N ARG A 129 0.40 1.67 -2.05
CA ARG A 129 -0.16 2.95 -1.59
C ARG A 129 0.00 3.21 -0.10
N LEU A 130 0.31 2.17 0.69
CA LEU A 130 0.50 2.30 2.13
C LEU A 130 1.92 1.88 2.51
N ALA A 131 2.25 0.60 2.34
CA ALA A 131 3.45 0.00 2.90
C ALA A 131 4.74 0.63 2.39
N LEU A 132 4.87 0.86 1.08
CA LEU A 132 6.07 1.47 0.47
C LEU A 132 6.36 2.91 0.94
N HIS A 133 5.38 3.58 1.56
CA HIS A 133 5.54 4.95 2.05
C HIS A 133 5.83 5.06 3.54
N SER A 134 5.59 3.99 4.30
CA SER A 134 5.62 4.04 5.77
C SER A 134 6.46 2.95 6.41
N LEU A 135 6.66 1.80 5.76
CA LEU A 135 7.37 0.66 6.33
C LEU A 135 8.82 0.56 5.84
N PRO A 136 9.71 -0.08 6.62
CA PRO A 136 11.07 -0.39 6.16
C PRO A 136 11.08 -1.29 4.93
N ALA A 137 12.05 -1.06 4.03
CA ALA A 137 12.23 -1.82 2.79
C ALA A 137 12.26 -3.35 3.02
N ALA A 138 12.96 -3.80 4.06
CA ALA A 138 13.09 -5.21 4.40
C ALA A 138 11.74 -5.85 4.78
N GLU A 139 10.87 -5.12 5.50
CA GLU A 139 9.54 -5.61 5.87
C GLU A 139 8.66 -5.76 4.62
N VAL A 140 8.62 -4.73 3.76
CA VAL A 140 7.83 -4.78 2.52
C VAL A 140 8.34 -5.88 1.60
N ALA A 141 9.65 -6.01 1.44
CA ALA A 141 10.27 -7.05 0.63
C ALA A 141 9.90 -8.44 1.15
N ALA A 142 9.95 -8.68 2.47
CA ALA A 142 9.58 -9.95 3.06
C ALA A 142 8.11 -10.33 2.76
N SER A 143 7.18 -9.39 2.95
CA SER A 143 5.75 -9.62 2.66
C SER A 143 5.50 -9.88 1.18
N VAL A 144 6.11 -9.09 0.28
CA VAL A 144 5.97 -9.26 -1.16
C VAL A 144 6.50 -10.62 -1.59
N ARG A 145 7.72 -11.00 -1.17
CA ARG A 145 8.33 -12.30 -1.48
C ARG A 145 7.44 -13.46 -1.02
N ARG A 146 6.88 -13.35 0.19
CA ARG A 146 6.01 -14.39 0.75
C ARG A 146 4.75 -14.61 -0.09
N VAL A 147 4.11 -13.53 -0.56
CA VAL A 147 2.86 -13.63 -1.33
C VAL A 147 3.08 -14.11 -2.75
N ILE A 148 4.12 -13.64 -3.46
CA ILE A 148 4.28 -13.90 -4.90
C ILE A 148 5.04 -15.19 -5.25
N SER A 149 5.64 -15.86 -4.25
CA SER A 149 6.42 -17.06 -4.50
C SER A 149 5.52 -18.29 -4.64
N GLY A 150 5.89 -19.20 -5.55
CA GLY A 150 5.28 -20.53 -5.64
C GLY A 150 4.02 -20.66 -6.52
N TRP A 151 3.60 -19.62 -7.22
CA TRP A 151 2.47 -19.66 -8.15
C TRP A 151 2.69 -18.77 -9.38
N ASP A 152 1.85 -18.94 -10.40
CA ASP A 152 1.89 -18.14 -11.62
C ASP A 152 0.58 -17.35 -11.82
N PRO A 153 0.64 -16.03 -12.07
CA PRO A 153 -0.54 -15.19 -12.14
C PRO A 153 -1.48 -15.52 -13.30
N ARG A 154 -1.00 -16.21 -14.35
CA ARG A 154 -1.88 -16.66 -15.44
C ARG A 154 -2.85 -17.75 -15.03
N GLN A 155 -2.57 -18.47 -13.95
CA GLN A 155 -3.48 -19.48 -13.41
C GLN A 155 -4.78 -18.87 -12.87
N ILE A 156 -4.74 -17.60 -12.46
CA ILE A 156 -5.90 -16.85 -11.97
C ILE A 156 -6.50 -16.00 -13.10
N GLY A 157 -5.65 -15.26 -13.82
CA GLY A 157 -6.06 -14.55 -15.03
C GLY A 157 -5.27 -13.28 -15.32
N ASN A 158 -5.55 -12.69 -16.48
CA ASN A 158 -4.82 -11.52 -17.01
C ASN A 158 -4.86 -10.29 -16.10
N ARG A 159 -5.90 -10.15 -15.26
CA ARG A 159 -5.98 -9.05 -14.28
C ARG A 159 -4.83 -9.16 -13.27
N VAL A 160 -4.63 -10.33 -12.69
CA VAL A 160 -3.59 -10.60 -11.68
C VAL A 160 -2.18 -10.44 -12.27
N GLU A 161 -1.97 -10.84 -13.52
CA GLU A 161 -0.69 -10.60 -14.22
C GLU A 161 -0.36 -9.09 -14.28
N ARG A 162 -1.35 -8.24 -14.57
CA ARG A 162 -1.16 -6.77 -14.60
C ARG A 162 -0.96 -6.17 -13.21
N ASP A 163 -1.67 -6.69 -12.22
CA ASP A 163 -1.51 -6.25 -10.82
C ASP A 163 -0.10 -6.61 -10.32
N MET A 164 0.45 -7.76 -10.73
CA MET A 164 1.82 -8.18 -10.43
C MET A 164 2.86 -7.26 -11.11
N VAL A 165 2.65 -6.87 -12.37
CA VAL A 165 3.48 -5.84 -13.03
C VAL A 165 3.46 -4.54 -12.23
N THR A 166 2.28 -4.08 -11.84
CA THR A 166 2.10 -2.84 -11.06
C THR A 166 2.86 -2.90 -9.73
N LEU A 167 2.75 -4.03 -9.03
CA LEU A 167 3.47 -4.29 -7.80
C LEU A 167 4.99 -4.21 -8.01
N PHE A 168 5.53 -4.93 -9.00
CA PHE A 168 6.97 -4.94 -9.26
C PHE A 168 7.51 -3.58 -9.66
N ILE A 169 6.80 -2.83 -10.50
CA ILE A 169 7.21 -1.47 -10.88
C ILE A 169 7.28 -0.58 -9.64
N ALA A 170 6.26 -0.64 -8.77
CA ALA A 170 6.22 0.17 -7.56
C ALA A 170 7.36 -0.21 -6.60
N VAL A 171 7.55 -1.50 -6.33
CA VAL A 171 8.62 -1.98 -5.44
C VAL A 171 9.99 -1.62 -6.01
N LEU A 172 10.24 -1.81 -7.31
CA LEU A 172 11.52 -1.45 -7.94
C LEU A 172 11.83 0.05 -7.86
N HIS A 173 10.81 0.92 -8.00
CA HIS A 173 11.02 2.37 -7.87
C HIS A 173 11.34 2.80 -6.44
N HIS A 174 10.77 2.14 -5.44
CA HIS A 174 10.99 2.48 -4.02
C HIS A 174 12.23 1.77 -3.43
N HIS A 175 12.50 0.55 -3.87
CA HIS A 175 13.52 -0.36 -3.35
C HIS A 175 14.26 -1.05 -4.51
N PRO A 176 15.21 -0.36 -5.18
CA PRO A 176 15.92 -0.91 -6.34
C PRO A 176 16.69 -2.20 -6.06
N GLU A 177 17.10 -2.44 -4.81
CA GLU A 177 17.74 -3.68 -4.35
C GLU A 177 16.83 -4.91 -4.47
N PHE A 178 15.52 -4.71 -4.61
CA PHE A 178 14.57 -5.79 -4.88
C PHE A 178 14.82 -6.44 -6.25
N ALA A 179 15.48 -5.73 -7.16
CA ALA A 179 15.84 -6.22 -8.49
C ALA A 179 16.68 -7.50 -8.44
N ASP A 180 17.62 -7.58 -7.50
CA ASP A 180 18.54 -8.73 -7.43
C ASP A 180 17.76 -10.00 -7.16
N TRP A 181 16.89 -10.00 -6.13
CA TRP A 181 16.03 -11.14 -5.82
C TRP A 181 15.09 -11.54 -6.97
N LEU A 182 14.54 -10.57 -7.72
CA LEU A 182 13.71 -10.87 -8.88
C LEU A 182 14.47 -11.66 -9.95
N VAL A 183 15.75 -11.34 -10.16
CA VAL A 183 16.58 -11.97 -11.20
C VAL A 183 17.22 -13.27 -10.71
N THR A 184 17.75 -13.29 -9.48
CA THR A 184 18.53 -14.43 -8.95
C THR A 184 17.66 -15.54 -8.41
N ASP A 185 16.56 -15.19 -7.75
CA ASP A 185 15.75 -16.15 -7.01
C ASP A 185 14.39 -16.40 -7.67
N LEU A 186 13.63 -15.33 -7.96
CA LEU A 186 12.27 -15.50 -8.48
C LEU A 186 12.26 -15.93 -9.94
N TRP A 187 13.03 -15.28 -10.81
CA TRP A 187 13.00 -15.56 -12.25
C TRP A 187 13.25 -17.03 -12.61
N PRO A 188 14.29 -17.72 -12.07
CA PRO A 188 14.54 -19.12 -12.41
C PRO A 188 13.41 -20.07 -11.97
N ALA A 189 12.74 -19.75 -10.86
CA ALA A 189 11.63 -20.54 -10.32
C ALA A 189 10.25 -20.14 -10.88
N ALA A 190 10.17 -19.02 -11.61
CA ALA A 190 8.93 -18.40 -12.04
C ALA A 190 8.31 -19.07 -13.27
N GLY A 191 6.97 -19.14 -13.27
CA GLY A 191 6.19 -19.49 -14.45
C GLY A 191 6.15 -18.37 -15.51
N PRO A 192 5.53 -18.64 -16.68
CA PRO A 192 5.49 -17.70 -17.81
C PRO A 192 4.82 -16.35 -17.52
N GLY A 193 3.81 -16.32 -16.66
CA GLY A 193 3.12 -15.10 -16.23
C GLY A 193 3.99 -14.24 -15.34
N THR A 194 4.63 -14.86 -14.34
CA THR A 194 5.54 -14.16 -13.43
C THR A 194 6.76 -13.64 -14.18
N LYS A 195 7.38 -14.44 -15.06
CA LYS A 195 8.49 -13.99 -15.93
C LYS A 195 8.08 -12.82 -16.82
N ARG A 196 6.88 -12.87 -17.39
CA ARG A 196 6.35 -11.73 -18.15
C ARG A 196 6.24 -10.47 -17.29
N ALA A 197 5.69 -10.60 -16.08
CA ALA A 197 5.53 -9.48 -15.18
C ALA A 197 6.87 -8.84 -14.78
N ILE A 198 7.88 -9.67 -14.48
CA ILE A 198 9.26 -9.22 -14.19
C ILE A 198 9.85 -8.48 -15.39
N GLY A 199 9.77 -9.07 -16.58
CA GLY A 199 10.32 -8.47 -17.81
C GLY A 199 9.67 -7.12 -18.15
N GLU A 200 8.36 -7.00 -17.99
CA GLU A 200 7.64 -5.74 -18.21
C GLU A 200 8.02 -4.69 -17.15
N ALA A 201 8.09 -5.10 -15.88
CA ALA A 201 8.46 -4.21 -14.79
C ALA A 201 9.88 -3.64 -14.95
N PHE A 202 10.87 -4.48 -15.29
CA PHE A 202 12.21 -3.99 -15.59
C PHE A 202 12.24 -3.08 -16.80
N ALA A 203 11.57 -3.44 -17.90
CA ALA A 203 11.55 -2.59 -19.08
C ALA A 203 10.95 -1.20 -18.79
N VAL A 204 9.92 -1.11 -17.94
CA VAL A 204 9.34 0.18 -17.52
C VAL A 204 10.25 0.93 -16.55
N HIS A 205 10.82 0.24 -15.56
CA HIS A 205 11.72 0.83 -14.56
C HIS A 205 12.98 1.41 -15.22
N GLU A 206 13.56 0.69 -16.18
CA GLU A 206 14.82 1.07 -16.84
C GLU A 206 14.71 2.26 -17.78
N ARG A 207 13.50 2.68 -18.15
CA ARG A 207 13.28 3.96 -18.84
C ARG A 207 13.66 5.16 -17.99
N ARG A 208 13.59 5.01 -16.65
CA ARG A 208 13.96 6.05 -15.69
C ARG A 208 15.33 5.82 -15.07
N SER A 209 15.72 4.55 -14.92
CA SER A 209 16.98 4.12 -14.28
C SER A 209 17.68 3.06 -15.14
N PRO A 210 18.53 3.44 -16.11
CA PRO A 210 19.17 2.49 -17.01
C PRO A 210 19.98 1.41 -16.28
N GLY A 211 19.73 0.13 -16.57
CA GLY A 211 20.37 -1.00 -15.88
C GLY A 211 20.64 -2.25 -16.73
N ASN A 212 20.17 -2.31 -17.98
CA ASN A 212 20.31 -3.45 -18.91
C ASN A 212 19.79 -4.80 -18.38
N ARG A 213 19.09 -4.85 -17.24
CA ARG A 213 18.54 -6.06 -16.64
C ARG A 213 17.43 -6.62 -17.51
N ALA A 214 16.54 -5.79 -18.06
CA ALA A 214 15.51 -6.25 -18.99
C ALA A 214 16.14 -6.94 -20.22
N LEU A 215 17.20 -6.34 -20.78
CA LEU A 215 17.92 -6.91 -21.92
C LEU A 215 18.60 -8.24 -21.55
N THR A 216 19.21 -8.31 -20.38
CA THR A 216 19.85 -9.53 -19.85
C THR A 216 18.82 -10.66 -19.70
N LEU A 217 17.64 -10.37 -19.14
CA LEU A 217 16.54 -11.33 -19.06
C LEU A 217 16.06 -11.78 -20.44
N ALA A 218 16.02 -10.88 -21.43
CA ALA A 218 15.66 -11.23 -22.81
C ALA A 218 16.71 -12.09 -23.54
N GLN A 219 17.90 -12.25 -22.97
CA GLN A 219 18.98 -13.12 -23.45
C GLN A 219 19.11 -14.40 -22.62
N SER A 220 18.39 -14.49 -21.49
CA SER A 220 18.44 -15.64 -20.60
C SER A 220 17.93 -16.91 -21.30
N PRO A 221 18.58 -18.08 -21.11
CA PRO A 221 18.20 -19.32 -21.79
C PRO A 221 16.79 -19.81 -21.45
N ASP A 222 16.27 -19.40 -20.30
CA ASP A 222 14.94 -19.74 -19.79
C ASP A 222 13.87 -18.67 -20.12
N CYS A 223 14.21 -17.70 -20.97
CA CYS A 223 13.31 -16.70 -21.54
C CYS A 223 12.74 -17.20 -22.86
N SER A 224 11.42 -17.27 -23.00
CA SER A 224 10.82 -17.67 -24.26
C SER A 224 11.07 -16.63 -25.37
N PRO A 225 11.18 -17.04 -26.65
CA PRO A 225 11.40 -16.09 -27.75
C PRO A 225 10.34 -14.99 -27.86
N ASP A 226 9.07 -15.31 -27.57
CA ASP A 226 7.98 -14.32 -27.53
C ASP A 226 8.21 -13.29 -26.41
N LEU A 227 8.56 -13.75 -25.20
CA LEU A 227 8.84 -12.84 -24.10
C LEU A 227 10.07 -11.97 -24.38
N ALA A 228 11.15 -12.54 -24.92
CA ALA A 228 12.33 -11.79 -25.31
C ALA A 228 12.00 -10.71 -26.36
N HIS A 229 11.15 -11.03 -27.34
CA HIS A 229 10.67 -10.05 -28.34
C HIS A 229 9.84 -8.93 -27.69
N ARG A 230 8.94 -9.27 -26.75
CA ARG A 230 8.14 -8.30 -26.00
C ARG A 230 9.00 -7.36 -25.17
N ILE A 231 9.99 -7.89 -24.44
CA ILE A 231 10.91 -7.08 -23.64
C ILE A 231 11.65 -6.07 -24.51
N ARG A 232 12.20 -6.50 -25.65
CA ARG A 232 12.86 -5.59 -26.62
C ARG A 232 11.89 -4.54 -27.17
N THR A 233 10.62 -4.90 -27.36
CA THR A 233 9.59 -3.96 -27.81
C THR A 233 9.25 -2.93 -26.73
N TRP A 234 9.14 -3.34 -25.46
CA TRP A 234 8.89 -2.43 -24.35
C TRP A 234 10.04 -1.45 -24.13
N LEU A 235 11.29 -1.89 -24.28
CA LEU A 235 12.47 -1.02 -24.17
C LEU A 235 12.55 0.07 -25.25
N ARG A 236 11.84 -0.08 -26.37
CA ARG A 236 11.81 0.90 -27.47
C ARG A 236 10.71 1.96 -27.34
N ARG A 237 9.74 1.73 -26.45
CA ARG A 237 8.63 2.65 -26.16
C ARG A 237 8.98 3.56 -25.01
#